data_AF-A0A4D5RHD4-F1
#
_entry.id   AF-A0A4D5RHD4-F1
#
_cell.length_a   1.000
_cell.length_b   1.000
_cell.length_c   1.000
_cell.angle_alpha   90.00
_cell.angle_beta   90.00
_cell.angle_gamma   90.00
#
_symmetry.space_group_name_H-M   'P 1'
#
loop_
_entity.id
_entity.type
_entity.pdbx_description
1 polymer ?
#
loop_
_entity_poly.entity_id
_entity_poly.type
_entity_poly.pdbx_seq_one_letter_code
_entity_poly.pdbx_strand_id
1 'polypeptide(L)'
;MWRLYVAHELFALTCRADLDGDGVLDCVAGGRMAGLYAVSGRTGALIWRVSGEALALVDESNMYTAQLIRDVDADDVPDFVVAHGGDPLKEPGSQVRLAGRLLVVSGHSGRVLRWSLVPDRRESYYSPQLLRQPDGTEVLLFGTGGETHGGSLWRLRLRDLLDGHMSRARAVYTDPDKGVMTPPALVDVTGDGVADVVSAMFNSTVVALDGVTFRRLWSHSFPQSESYSTPAVGYFDGDDTPDVMVTYQTGPGFPVYFYSQTTVLDGRTGRPLLARPLRAAVGTQASPLAVSLEGRGRDLFLYWLSDCHGTHRPLPFRFAQGTSVFQQSRADFCRLRFKDALFTRLYALSSVTHPPGILVYDSDDKRDLEYAGLPNFTAIGARFLEEHPGFRSGDIPLRRRRHVGPHDGGGVQRTISTGTLLPSLGPHSAHSVDLAFATFWFHPSSARALSPAERRCLDALREQEDQRFLPQSPLFGLDHDAYEALAASQCLGDGASEEDSYDPFDRPMGQMTVYRVRLSCPHMLPFERQRWPAYMGALADGYARP
;
A
#
# COMPACT_ATOMS: atom_id res chain seq x y z
N MET A 1 -16.10 6.47 21.62
CA MET A 1 -15.79 6.24 20.20
C MET A 1 -16.90 6.88 19.39
N TRP A 2 -16.56 7.73 18.42
CA TRP A 2 -17.51 8.39 17.53
C TRP A 2 -17.56 7.68 16.16
N ARG A 3 -18.57 7.97 15.33
CA ARG A 3 -18.74 7.37 14.00
C ARG A 3 -19.18 8.42 12.99
N LEU A 4 -18.56 8.42 11.83
CA LEU A 4 -18.93 9.23 10.66
C LEU A 4 -19.18 8.32 9.46
N TYR A 5 -20.24 8.57 8.71
CA TYR A 5 -20.52 7.87 7.45
C TYR A 5 -19.98 8.69 6.27
N VAL A 6 -19.32 8.02 5.34
CA VAL A 6 -18.73 8.62 4.14
C VAL A 6 -19.15 7.84 2.91
N ALA A 7 -19.11 8.49 1.74
CA ALA A 7 -19.62 7.90 0.51
C ALA A 7 -18.81 6.68 0.02
N HIS A 8 -17.49 6.72 0.20
CA HIS A 8 -16.55 5.72 -0.31
C HIS A 8 -15.40 5.45 0.66
N GLU A 9 -14.60 4.43 0.37
CA GLU A 9 -13.52 3.95 1.23
C GLU A 9 -12.43 5.01 1.45
N LEU A 10 -12.09 5.25 2.71
CA LEU A 10 -10.96 6.07 3.13
C LEU A 10 -9.77 5.18 3.44
N PHE A 11 -8.58 5.57 2.99
CA PHE A 11 -7.36 4.79 3.16
C PHE A 11 -6.14 5.65 3.52
N ALA A 12 -6.33 6.97 3.61
CA ALA A 12 -5.32 7.93 4.01
C ALA A 12 -5.83 8.76 5.19
N LEU A 13 -4.95 9.06 6.15
CA LEU A 13 -5.31 9.81 7.35
C LEU A 13 -4.09 10.60 7.85
N THR A 14 -4.31 11.87 8.22
CA THR A 14 -3.33 12.69 8.94
C THR A 14 -4.05 13.43 10.05
N CYS A 15 -3.49 13.46 11.27
CA CYS A 15 -4.10 14.13 12.42
C CYS A 15 -3.07 15.06 13.09
N ARG A 16 -2.73 16.17 12.42
CA ARG A 16 -1.54 16.98 12.74
C ARG A 16 -1.81 18.45 13.00
N ALA A 17 -3.04 18.92 12.86
CA ALA A 17 -3.42 20.31 13.09
C ALA A 17 -4.79 20.38 13.76
N ASP A 18 -4.96 21.40 14.59
CA ASP A 18 -6.26 21.83 15.10
C ASP A 18 -6.89 22.71 14.02
N LEU A 19 -7.99 22.26 13.43
CA LEU A 19 -8.63 22.88 12.26
C LEU A 19 -9.88 23.68 12.64
N ASP A 20 -10.49 23.39 13.78
CA ASP A 20 -11.66 24.11 14.30
C ASP A 20 -11.35 25.05 15.49
N GLY A 21 -10.10 25.06 15.97
CA GLY A 21 -9.60 25.96 16.99
C GLY A 21 -10.00 25.55 18.41
N ASP A 22 -10.41 24.29 18.63
CA ASP A 22 -10.87 23.81 19.93
C ASP A 22 -9.74 23.38 20.88
N GLY A 23 -8.49 23.36 20.39
CA GLY A 23 -7.29 22.95 21.11
C GLY A 23 -6.97 21.45 21.05
N VAL A 24 -7.72 20.66 20.27
CA VAL A 24 -7.45 19.24 19.99
C VAL A 24 -7.11 19.08 18.51
N LEU A 25 -6.15 18.19 18.21
CA LEU A 25 -5.78 17.91 16.81
C LEU A 25 -6.91 17.17 16.10
N ASP A 26 -7.24 17.66 14.91
CA ASP A 26 -8.23 17.11 14.01
C ASP A 26 -7.59 16.26 12.93
N CYS A 27 -8.42 15.47 12.25
CA CYS A 27 -7.97 14.52 11.26
C CYS A 27 -8.49 14.86 9.86
N VAL A 28 -7.59 14.88 8.88
CA VAL A 28 -7.92 14.92 7.45
C VAL A 28 -7.79 13.51 6.87
N ALA A 29 -8.89 12.99 6.35
CA ALA A 29 -8.99 11.65 5.79
C ALA A 29 -9.20 11.70 4.26
N GLY A 30 -8.34 11.00 3.53
CA GLY A 30 -8.36 10.86 2.07
C GLY A 30 -8.76 9.45 1.62
N GLY A 31 -9.37 9.34 0.45
CA GLY A 31 -9.85 8.06 -0.06
C GLY A 31 -10.30 8.06 -1.51
N ARG A 32 -11.14 7.08 -1.84
CA ARG A 32 -11.70 6.90 -3.18
C ARG A 32 -12.70 7.99 -3.53
N MET A 33 -12.91 8.16 -4.83
CA MET A 33 -13.94 9.01 -5.42
C MET A 33 -13.92 10.46 -4.93
N ALA A 34 -12.78 11.12 -5.08
CA ALA A 34 -12.49 12.48 -4.59
C ALA A 34 -12.81 12.68 -3.08
N GLY A 35 -12.81 11.61 -2.30
CA GLY A 35 -13.11 11.65 -0.87
C GLY A 35 -11.98 12.31 -0.07
N LEU A 36 -12.18 13.56 0.36
CA LEU A 36 -11.31 14.25 1.30
C LEU A 36 -12.18 15.00 2.32
N TYR A 37 -11.99 14.66 3.60
CA TYR A 37 -12.83 15.11 4.71
C TYR A 37 -11.95 15.53 5.89
N ALA A 38 -12.29 16.64 6.55
CA ALA A 38 -11.77 16.97 7.87
C ALA A 38 -12.79 16.61 8.95
N VAL A 39 -12.32 15.99 10.02
CA VAL A 39 -13.14 15.46 11.10
C VAL A 39 -12.54 15.90 12.44
N SER A 40 -13.38 16.43 13.31
CA SER A 40 -12.99 16.86 14.65
C SER A 40 -12.44 15.68 15.44
N GLY A 41 -11.20 15.80 15.93
CA GLY A 41 -10.56 14.74 16.73
C GLY A 41 -11.28 14.54 18.07
N ARG A 42 -11.87 15.62 18.60
CA ARG A 42 -12.63 15.62 19.85
C ARG A 42 -13.97 14.92 19.73
N THR A 43 -14.75 15.26 18.70
CA THR A 43 -16.17 14.89 18.64
C THR A 43 -16.49 13.86 17.56
N GLY A 44 -15.65 13.73 16.53
CA GLY A 44 -15.95 12.97 15.32
C GLY A 44 -16.88 13.67 14.35
N ALA A 45 -17.23 14.94 14.61
CA ALA A 45 -18.05 15.74 13.71
C ALA A 45 -17.28 16.08 12.43
N LEU A 46 -17.99 16.13 11.30
CA LEU A 46 -17.45 16.63 10.04
C LEU A 46 -17.20 18.14 10.17
N ILE A 47 -15.97 18.58 9.92
CA ILE A 47 -15.60 20.00 9.86
C ILE A 47 -15.89 20.50 8.44
N TRP A 48 -15.29 19.86 7.44
CA TRP A 48 -15.54 20.15 6.03
C TRP A 48 -15.35 18.93 5.14
N ARG A 49 -15.94 18.99 3.94
CA ARG A 49 -15.63 18.14 2.79
C ARG A 49 -15.00 19.00 1.72
N VAL A 50 -14.00 18.45 1.01
CA VAL A 50 -13.32 19.19 -0.06
C VAL A 50 -14.31 19.78 -1.06
N SER A 51 -14.04 21.01 -1.49
CA SER A 51 -14.84 21.72 -2.49
C SER A 51 -13.93 22.48 -3.46
N GLY A 52 -14.35 22.61 -4.70
CA GLY A 52 -13.54 23.21 -5.76
C GLY A 52 -14.20 23.11 -7.13
N GLU A 53 -13.53 23.63 -8.14
CA GLU A 53 -14.02 23.54 -9.52
C GLU A 53 -13.89 22.11 -10.07
N ALA A 54 -14.77 21.76 -11.01
CA ALA A 54 -14.85 20.42 -11.60
C ALA A 54 -13.57 19.97 -12.33
N LEU A 55 -12.73 20.91 -12.78
CA LEU A 55 -11.45 20.58 -13.41
C LEU A 55 -10.38 20.16 -12.39
N ALA A 56 -10.50 20.66 -11.16
CA ALA A 56 -9.62 20.34 -10.04
C ALA A 56 -10.04 19.02 -9.36
N LEU A 57 -11.34 18.82 -9.17
CA LEU A 57 -11.93 17.67 -8.50
C LEU A 57 -12.60 16.76 -9.53
N VAL A 58 -11.90 15.69 -9.91
CA VAL A 58 -12.43 14.64 -10.78
C VAL A 58 -12.97 13.53 -9.90
N ASP A 59 -14.28 13.33 -9.96
CA ASP A 59 -14.99 12.42 -9.07
C ASP A 59 -14.45 10.99 -9.09
N GLU A 60 -13.94 10.48 -10.22
CA GLU A 60 -13.39 9.13 -10.30
C GLU A 60 -12.00 9.00 -9.67
N SER A 61 -11.28 10.12 -9.47
CA SER A 61 -9.90 10.10 -8.98
C SER A 61 -9.83 9.99 -7.45
N ASN A 62 -8.77 9.37 -6.91
CA ASN A 62 -8.63 9.23 -5.46
C ASN A 62 -7.94 10.45 -4.82
N MET A 63 -7.99 10.53 -3.49
CA MET A 63 -7.26 11.48 -2.65
C MET A 63 -6.30 10.73 -1.74
N TYR A 64 -5.01 11.04 -1.84
CA TYR A 64 -3.98 10.44 -1.00
C TYR A 64 -3.74 11.27 0.26
N THR A 65 -2.78 10.89 1.10
CA THR A 65 -2.64 11.56 2.38
C THR A 65 -2.20 13.01 2.21
N ALA A 66 -2.93 13.88 2.90
CA ALA A 66 -2.69 15.31 2.90
C ALA A 66 -1.40 15.64 3.66
N GLN A 67 -0.55 16.46 3.04
CA GLN A 67 0.64 17.02 3.66
C GLN A 67 0.35 18.41 4.18
N LEU A 68 0.54 18.61 5.48
CA LEU A 68 0.41 19.91 6.12
C LEU A 68 1.45 20.88 5.54
N ILE A 69 1.01 22.05 5.13
CA ILE A 69 1.83 23.20 4.76
C ILE A 69 1.48 24.36 5.69
N ARG A 70 2.29 25.42 5.64
CA ARG A 70 1.93 26.70 6.26
C ARG A 70 0.59 27.21 5.71
N ASP A 71 -0.10 28.02 6.50
CA ASP A 71 -1.25 28.81 6.06
C ASP A 71 -0.85 29.68 4.85
N VAL A 72 -1.52 29.48 3.72
CA VAL A 72 -1.28 30.21 2.47
C VAL A 72 -2.41 31.15 2.07
N ASP A 73 -3.61 31.05 2.67
CA ASP A 73 -4.71 31.98 2.44
C ASP A 73 -5.03 32.92 3.62
N ALA A 74 -4.20 32.89 4.66
CA ALA A 74 -4.18 33.77 5.82
C ALA A 74 -5.47 33.71 6.66
N ASP A 75 -5.98 32.49 6.88
CA ASP A 75 -7.15 32.21 7.72
C ASP A 75 -6.81 31.70 9.14
N ASP A 76 -5.52 31.76 9.51
CA ASP A 76 -4.95 31.30 10.78
C ASP A 76 -4.97 29.76 10.97
N VAL A 77 -5.39 28.99 9.96
CA VAL A 77 -5.36 27.53 9.94
C VAL A 77 -4.33 27.03 8.91
N PRO A 78 -3.44 26.08 9.25
CA PRO A 78 -2.50 25.56 8.26
C PRO A 78 -3.18 24.77 7.13
N ASP A 79 -2.68 24.92 5.91
CA ASP A 79 -3.27 24.31 4.71
C ASP A 79 -2.66 22.96 4.35
N PHE A 80 -3.13 22.36 3.26
CA PHE A 80 -2.68 21.05 2.81
C PHE A 80 -2.28 21.01 1.34
N VAL A 81 -1.26 20.20 1.02
CA VAL A 81 -1.00 19.69 -0.33
C VAL A 81 -1.47 18.24 -0.42
N VAL A 82 -2.23 17.92 -1.46
CA VAL A 82 -2.83 16.60 -1.66
C VAL A 82 -2.62 16.15 -3.10
N ALA A 83 -2.24 14.89 -3.30
CA ALA A 83 -2.30 14.28 -4.63
C ALA A 83 -3.72 13.78 -4.91
N HIS A 84 -4.20 14.09 -6.11
CA HIS A 84 -5.49 13.65 -6.59
C HIS A 84 -5.31 12.90 -7.91
N GLY A 85 -5.54 11.59 -7.92
CA GLY A 85 -5.24 10.77 -9.09
C GLY A 85 -5.52 9.28 -8.92
N GLY A 86 -5.25 8.54 -10.01
CA GLY A 86 -5.58 7.13 -10.15
C GLY A 86 -7.06 6.94 -10.47
N ASP A 87 -7.38 6.00 -11.35
CA ASP A 87 -8.75 5.68 -11.73
C ASP A 87 -9.08 4.23 -11.33
N PRO A 88 -9.82 4.00 -10.23
CA PRO A 88 -10.16 2.66 -9.76
C PRO A 88 -11.16 1.93 -10.68
N LEU A 89 -11.77 2.61 -11.65
CA LEU A 89 -12.75 2.03 -12.56
C LEU A 89 -12.09 1.50 -13.84
N LYS A 90 -10.80 1.79 -14.07
CA LYS A 90 -10.06 1.35 -15.26
C LYS A 90 -9.24 0.10 -14.97
N GLU A 91 -9.34 -0.86 -15.89
CA GLU A 91 -8.53 -2.08 -15.87
C GLU A 91 -7.03 -1.75 -16.07
N PRO A 92 -6.12 -2.56 -15.50
CA PRO A 92 -4.69 -2.45 -15.75
C PRO A 92 -4.37 -2.49 -17.25
N GLY A 93 -3.38 -1.71 -17.68
CA GLY A 93 -2.97 -1.62 -19.09
C GLY A 93 -3.88 -0.76 -19.98
N SER A 94 -4.94 -0.14 -19.43
CA SER A 94 -5.77 0.81 -20.20
C SER A 94 -4.92 1.93 -20.81
N GLN A 95 -5.03 2.17 -22.12
CA GLN A 95 -4.22 3.17 -22.82
C GLN A 95 -4.45 4.61 -22.32
N VAL A 96 -5.66 4.90 -21.86
CA VAL A 96 -6.04 6.20 -21.32
C VAL A 96 -6.26 6.09 -19.82
N ARG A 97 -5.51 6.89 -19.06
CA ARG A 97 -5.61 7.02 -17.60
C ARG A 97 -5.86 8.47 -17.23
N LEU A 98 -6.53 8.70 -16.11
CA LEU A 98 -6.73 10.04 -15.59
C LEU A 98 -5.38 10.59 -15.11
N ALA A 99 -5.02 11.76 -15.62
CA ALA A 99 -3.81 12.45 -15.19
C ALA A 99 -3.92 12.87 -13.71
N GLY A 100 -2.84 12.64 -12.97
CA GLY A 100 -2.72 13.07 -11.58
C GLY A 100 -2.69 14.59 -11.46
N ARG A 101 -3.12 15.08 -10.30
CA ARG A 101 -3.11 16.49 -9.92
C ARG A 101 -2.46 16.65 -8.56
N LEU A 102 -1.84 17.80 -8.35
CA LEU A 102 -1.50 18.30 -7.02
C LEU A 102 -2.48 19.41 -6.69
N LEU A 103 -3.15 19.30 -5.54
CA LEU A 103 -4.09 20.26 -5.01
C LEU A 103 -3.49 20.94 -3.79
N VAL A 104 -3.76 22.23 -3.63
CA VAL A 104 -3.59 22.99 -2.39
C VAL A 104 -4.98 23.25 -1.84
N VAL A 105 -5.26 22.81 -0.62
CA VAL A 105 -6.59 22.82 -0.01
C VAL A 105 -6.54 23.57 1.32
N SER A 106 -7.48 24.50 1.52
CA SER A 106 -7.58 25.27 2.76
C SER A 106 -7.87 24.35 3.94
N GLY A 107 -7.10 24.49 5.02
CA GLY A 107 -7.25 23.67 6.22
C GLY A 107 -8.51 24.00 7.02
N HIS A 108 -8.96 25.24 6.96
CA HIS A 108 -10.18 25.70 7.63
C HIS A 108 -11.46 25.32 6.86
N SER A 109 -11.45 25.43 5.53
CA SER A 109 -12.69 25.36 4.72
C SER A 109 -12.79 24.15 3.79
N GLY A 110 -11.69 23.44 3.53
CA GLY A 110 -11.64 22.39 2.52
C GLY A 110 -11.71 22.89 1.07
N ARG A 111 -11.65 24.22 0.84
CA ARG A 111 -11.69 24.79 -0.50
C ARG A 111 -10.35 24.58 -1.22
N VAL A 112 -10.39 24.14 -2.48
CA VAL A 112 -9.21 24.10 -3.34
C VAL A 112 -8.74 25.52 -3.63
N LEU A 113 -7.54 25.87 -3.17
CA LEU A 113 -6.89 27.16 -3.33
C LEU A 113 -6.12 27.26 -4.64
N ARG A 114 -5.43 26.17 -4.99
CA ARG A 114 -4.61 26.02 -6.20
C ARG A 114 -4.59 24.57 -6.64
N TRP A 115 -4.37 24.33 -7.92
CA TRP A 115 -4.07 23.00 -8.41
C TRP A 115 -3.28 23.03 -9.71
N SER A 116 -2.65 21.90 -10.04
CA SER A 116 -2.04 21.70 -11.35
C SER A 116 -2.00 20.22 -11.72
N LEU A 117 -2.00 19.91 -13.02
CA LEU A 117 -1.72 18.56 -13.52
C LEU A 117 -0.25 18.23 -13.30
N VAL A 118 0.06 16.97 -13.04
CA VAL A 118 1.46 16.52 -12.97
C VAL A 118 2.17 16.67 -14.34
N PRO A 119 3.50 16.88 -14.37
CA PRO A 119 4.20 17.32 -15.58
C PRO A 119 4.09 16.38 -16.78
N ASP A 120 4.11 15.07 -16.54
CA ASP A 120 4.03 14.02 -17.57
C ASP A 120 2.59 13.58 -17.88
N ARG A 121 1.60 14.18 -17.21
CA ARG A 121 0.17 13.86 -17.31
C ARG A 121 -0.14 12.37 -17.07
N ARG A 122 0.73 11.65 -16.37
CA ARG A 122 0.45 10.27 -15.93
C ARG A 122 -0.44 10.28 -14.70
N GLU A 123 -1.01 9.14 -14.35
CA GLU A 123 -1.72 8.98 -13.09
C GLU A 123 -0.77 9.10 -11.90
N SER A 124 -1.31 9.23 -10.69
CA SER A 124 -0.52 9.25 -9.46
C SER A 124 -1.25 8.49 -8.37
N TYR A 125 -0.50 7.62 -7.69
CA TYR A 125 -0.95 6.87 -6.51
C TYR A 125 -0.21 7.31 -5.23
N TYR A 126 0.55 8.40 -5.35
CA TYR A 126 1.59 8.78 -4.42
C TYR A 126 1.08 9.83 -3.43
N SER A 127 1.27 9.60 -2.13
CA SER A 127 1.06 10.65 -1.12
C SER A 127 2.25 11.63 -1.14
N PRO A 128 2.06 12.93 -1.45
CA PRO A 128 3.17 13.89 -1.54
C PRO A 128 3.98 13.96 -0.25
N GLN A 129 5.21 14.50 -0.31
CA GLN A 129 6.02 14.79 0.87
C GLN A 129 6.74 16.12 0.73
N LEU A 130 7.04 16.76 1.87
CA LEU A 130 7.80 18.00 1.92
C LEU A 130 9.18 17.74 2.47
N LEU A 131 10.19 18.18 1.73
CA LEU A 131 11.58 18.20 2.14
C LEU A 131 12.02 19.66 2.32
N ARG A 132 12.57 19.98 3.49
CA ARG A 132 13.09 21.33 3.78
C ARG A 132 14.58 21.40 3.49
N GLN A 133 14.97 22.33 2.63
CA GLN A 133 16.37 22.59 2.28
C GLN A 133 17.07 23.44 3.38
N PRO A 134 18.41 23.48 3.42
CA PRO A 134 19.16 24.29 4.40
C PRO A 134 18.80 25.78 4.42
N ASP A 135 18.43 26.34 3.28
CA ASP A 135 18.02 27.74 3.13
C ASP A 135 16.56 28.00 3.58
N GLY A 136 15.87 26.97 4.06
CA GLY A 136 14.46 27.01 4.45
C GLY A 136 13.48 26.79 3.29
N THR A 137 13.96 26.60 2.05
CA THR A 137 13.10 26.30 0.91
C THR A 137 12.39 24.97 1.09
N GLU A 138 11.08 24.97 0.93
CA GLU A 138 10.25 23.76 0.93
C GLU A 138 10.17 23.17 -0.48
N VAL A 139 10.58 21.92 -0.62
CA VAL A 139 10.56 21.14 -1.86
C VAL A 139 9.54 20.03 -1.71
N LEU A 140 8.53 20.05 -2.58
CA LEU A 140 7.54 18.99 -2.74
C LEU A 140 8.13 17.85 -3.54
N LEU A 141 8.01 16.63 -3.01
CA LEU A 141 8.26 15.37 -3.70
C LEU A 141 6.93 14.70 -4.03
N PHE A 142 6.79 14.25 -5.28
CA PHE A 142 5.60 13.55 -5.74
C PHE A 142 5.93 12.53 -6.85
N GLY A 143 5.25 11.40 -6.82
CA GLY A 143 5.39 10.33 -7.80
C GLY A 143 4.28 10.32 -8.85
N THR A 144 4.60 9.86 -10.05
CA THR A 144 3.66 9.63 -11.16
C THR A 144 3.80 8.21 -11.72
N GLY A 145 2.84 7.80 -12.54
CA GLY A 145 2.73 6.46 -13.11
C GLY A 145 1.93 5.50 -12.22
N GLY A 146 1.90 4.24 -12.62
CA GLY A 146 1.14 3.17 -11.95
C GLY A 146 1.74 1.79 -12.18
N GLU A 147 0.95 0.74 -11.97
CA GLU A 147 1.42 -0.64 -12.12
C GLU A 147 1.84 -1.00 -13.55
N THR A 148 1.20 -0.40 -14.55
CA THR A 148 1.37 -0.73 -15.98
C THR A 148 1.82 0.46 -16.82
N HIS A 149 2.08 1.60 -16.18
CA HIS A 149 2.41 2.84 -16.85
C HIS A 149 3.64 3.45 -16.18
N GLY A 150 4.68 3.69 -16.99
CA GLY A 150 5.85 4.44 -16.57
C GLY A 150 5.51 5.80 -15.97
N GLY A 151 6.42 6.27 -15.14
CA GLY A 151 6.30 7.54 -14.44
C GLY A 151 7.62 7.99 -13.83
N SER A 152 7.56 8.93 -12.90
CA SER A 152 8.76 9.56 -12.34
C SER A 152 8.55 10.00 -10.90
N LEU A 153 9.64 10.06 -10.15
CA LEU A 153 9.72 10.84 -8.92
C LEU A 153 10.11 12.26 -9.29
N TRP A 154 9.29 13.23 -8.90
CA TRP A 154 9.47 14.63 -9.21
C TRP A 154 9.82 15.43 -7.96
N ARG A 155 10.55 16.53 -8.18
CA ARG A 155 10.70 17.61 -7.22
C ARG A 155 10.17 18.93 -7.77
N LEU A 156 9.55 19.74 -6.92
CA LEU A 156 9.07 21.08 -7.22
C LEU A 156 9.12 21.94 -5.95
N ARG A 157 9.53 23.21 -6.02
CA ARG A 157 9.41 24.07 -4.84
C ARG A 157 7.93 24.32 -4.54
N LEU A 158 7.54 24.27 -3.27
CA LEU A 158 6.14 24.50 -2.87
C LEU A 158 5.63 25.85 -3.40
N ARG A 159 6.46 26.90 -3.33
CA ARG A 159 6.15 28.21 -3.91
C ARG A 159 5.86 28.17 -5.42
N ASP A 160 6.58 27.34 -6.18
CA ASP A 160 6.33 27.23 -7.62
C ASP A 160 4.96 26.56 -7.89
N LEU A 161 4.48 25.64 -7.03
CA LEU A 161 3.11 25.12 -7.12
C LEU A 161 2.07 26.22 -6.81
N LEU A 162 2.28 26.98 -5.73
CA LEU A 162 1.40 28.08 -5.33
C LEU A 162 1.30 29.18 -6.40
N ASP A 163 2.41 29.45 -7.09
CA ASP A 163 2.49 30.44 -8.17
C ASP A 163 2.01 29.87 -9.53
N GLY A 164 1.62 28.58 -9.61
CA GLY A 164 1.13 27.95 -10.85
C GLY A 164 2.22 27.56 -11.86
N HIS A 165 3.48 27.47 -11.43
CA HIS A 165 4.65 27.21 -12.27
C HIS A 165 5.06 25.73 -12.31
N MET A 166 4.13 24.82 -12.61
CA MET A 166 4.40 23.37 -12.66
C MET A 166 5.50 22.98 -13.68
N SER A 167 5.74 23.78 -14.72
CA SER A 167 6.84 23.58 -15.68
C SER A 167 8.24 23.64 -15.07
N ARG A 168 8.36 24.13 -13.82
CA ARG A 168 9.62 24.12 -13.05
C ARG A 168 9.89 22.79 -12.35
N ALA A 169 8.95 21.86 -12.34
CA ALA A 169 9.17 20.53 -11.79
C ALA A 169 10.29 19.81 -12.54
N ARG A 170 11.07 18.99 -11.81
CA ARG A 170 12.19 18.21 -12.38
C ARG A 170 12.08 16.77 -11.91
N ALA A 171 12.16 15.83 -12.85
CA ALA A 171 12.27 14.42 -12.51
C ALA A 171 13.65 14.16 -11.89
N VAL A 172 13.67 13.47 -10.76
CA VAL A 172 14.89 12.98 -10.09
C VAL A 172 15.09 11.48 -10.29
N TYR A 173 14.04 10.78 -10.70
CA TYR A 173 14.05 9.40 -11.14
C TYR A 173 12.93 9.18 -12.16
N THR A 174 13.17 8.35 -13.18
CA THR A 174 12.17 8.01 -14.20
C THR A 174 12.29 6.54 -14.53
N ASP A 175 11.15 5.86 -14.64
CA ASP A 175 11.03 4.50 -15.16
C ASP A 175 10.00 4.50 -16.31
N PRO A 176 10.34 3.92 -17.47
CA PRO A 176 9.45 3.93 -18.64
C PRO A 176 8.26 2.97 -18.53
N ASP A 177 8.35 1.96 -17.67
CA ASP A 177 7.44 0.83 -17.61
C ASP A 177 6.55 0.85 -16.35
N LYS A 178 7.08 1.39 -15.24
CA LYS A 178 6.46 1.37 -13.91
C LYS A 178 6.43 2.76 -13.27
N GLY A 179 5.42 3.01 -12.44
CA GLY A 179 5.27 4.25 -11.70
C GLY A 179 6.08 4.33 -10.40
N VAL A 180 6.08 5.52 -9.82
CA VAL A 180 6.52 5.76 -8.43
C VAL A 180 5.27 5.96 -7.58
N MET A 181 4.82 4.90 -6.91
CA MET A 181 3.49 4.84 -6.28
C MET A 181 3.53 5.01 -4.77
N THR A 182 4.66 4.71 -4.14
CA THR A 182 4.84 4.76 -2.69
C THR A 182 5.73 5.94 -2.30
N PRO A 183 5.40 6.67 -1.22
CA PRO A 183 6.29 7.71 -0.72
C PRO A 183 7.60 7.11 -0.20
N PRO A 184 8.75 7.79 -0.41
CA PRO A 184 10.04 7.47 0.18
C PRO A 184 10.05 7.69 1.70
N ALA A 185 11.04 7.09 2.35
CA ALA A 185 11.49 7.53 3.66
C ALA A 185 12.42 8.73 3.48
N LEU A 186 12.15 9.82 4.19
CA LEU A 186 13.05 10.96 4.29
C LEU A 186 13.94 10.74 5.51
N VAL A 187 15.25 10.59 5.32
CA VAL A 187 16.20 10.25 6.41
C VAL A 187 17.60 10.73 6.04
N ASP A 188 18.33 11.31 6.99
CA ASP A 188 19.72 11.74 6.77
C ASP A 188 20.66 10.52 6.79
N VAL A 189 21.08 10.06 5.61
CA VAL A 189 22.06 8.96 5.46
C VAL A 189 23.46 9.47 5.16
N THR A 190 23.59 10.72 4.73
CA THR A 190 24.87 11.38 4.45
C THR A 190 25.52 11.99 5.71
N GLY A 191 24.73 12.25 6.74
CA GLY A 191 25.14 12.92 7.98
C GLY A 191 25.34 14.43 7.83
N ASP A 192 24.72 15.05 6.82
CA ASP A 192 24.88 16.47 6.51
C ASP A 192 23.83 17.37 7.18
N GLY A 193 22.88 16.78 7.91
CA GLY A 193 21.79 17.46 8.60
C GLY A 193 20.57 17.74 7.72
N VAL A 194 20.55 17.27 6.47
CA VAL A 194 19.41 17.32 5.56
C VAL A 194 18.91 15.90 5.30
N ALA A 195 17.59 15.70 5.37
CA ALA A 195 17.03 14.39 5.05
C ALA A 195 17.25 14.04 3.57
N ASP A 196 17.84 12.89 3.31
CA ASP A 196 17.95 12.26 2.00
C ASP A 196 16.67 11.52 1.64
N VAL A 197 16.54 11.14 0.37
CA VAL A 197 15.34 10.47 -0.17
C VAL A 197 15.64 9.00 -0.43
N VAL A 198 15.12 8.12 0.43
CA VAL A 198 15.21 6.66 0.25
C VAL A 198 13.87 6.13 -0.25
N SER A 199 13.81 5.78 -1.53
CA SER A 199 12.58 5.36 -2.21
C SER A 199 12.65 3.89 -2.62
N ALA A 200 11.73 3.08 -2.10
CA ALA A 200 11.40 1.79 -2.70
C ALA A 200 10.45 2.07 -3.88
N MET A 201 10.95 1.94 -5.09
CA MET A 201 10.13 2.13 -6.28
C MET A 201 9.19 0.93 -6.46
N PHE A 202 8.09 1.13 -7.20
CA PHE A 202 7.18 0.03 -7.52
C PHE A 202 7.86 -1.04 -8.38
N ASN A 203 8.81 -0.64 -9.22
CA ASN A 203 9.67 -1.56 -9.97
C ASN A 203 10.63 -2.33 -9.04
N SER A 204 11.59 -3.05 -9.62
CA SER A 204 12.56 -3.87 -8.89
C SER A 204 13.66 -3.09 -8.12
N THR A 205 13.54 -1.79 -7.83
CA THR A 205 14.68 -0.97 -7.37
C THR A 205 14.38 -0.12 -6.12
N VAL A 206 15.33 -0.13 -5.19
CA VAL A 206 15.44 0.86 -4.11
C VAL A 206 16.53 1.85 -4.48
N VAL A 207 16.25 3.14 -4.34
CA VAL A 207 17.20 4.22 -4.63
C VAL A 207 17.31 5.14 -3.44
N ALA A 208 18.55 5.49 -3.06
CA ALA A 208 18.83 6.62 -2.18
C ALA A 208 19.34 7.81 -3.00
N LEU A 209 18.76 8.99 -2.78
CA LEU A 209 19.13 10.25 -3.40
C LEU A 209 19.50 11.25 -2.31
N ASP A 210 20.58 11.99 -2.55
CA ASP A 210 21.02 13.10 -1.70
C ASP A 210 19.93 14.17 -1.58
N GLY A 211 19.60 14.60 -0.36
CA GLY A 211 18.48 15.51 -0.07
C GLY A 211 18.67 16.92 -0.62
N VAL A 212 19.92 17.36 -0.81
CA VAL A 212 20.26 18.70 -1.29
C VAL A 212 20.33 18.73 -2.82
N THR A 213 21.06 17.78 -3.39
CA THR A 213 21.41 17.74 -4.82
C THR A 213 20.51 16.84 -5.65
N PHE A 214 19.76 15.93 -5.00
CA PHE A 214 18.97 14.87 -5.63
C PHE A 214 19.78 13.92 -6.52
N ARG A 215 21.11 13.85 -6.28
CA ARG A 215 21.98 12.88 -6.97
C ARG A 215 21.87 11.53 -6.29
N ARG A 216 21.94 10.47 -7.09
CA ARG A 216 21.90 9.10 -6.57
C ARG A 216 23.14 8.81 -5.71
N LEU A 217 22.90 8.44 -4.46
CA LEU A 217 23.91 7.94 -3.51
C LEU A 217 24.20 6.46 -3.80
N TRP A 218 23.15 5.64 -3.82
CA TRP A 218 23.22 4.22 -4.17
C TRP A 218 21.90 3.71 -4.74
N SER A 219 21.93 2.50 -5.31
CA SER A 219 20.73 1.78 -5.73
C SER A 219 20.91 0.28 -5.51
N HIS A 220 19.84 -0.39 -5.08
CA HIS A 220 19.77 -1.84 -4.94
C HIS A 220 18.61 -2.37 -5.78
N SER A 221 18.80 -3.48 -6.48
CA SER A 221 17.76 -4.07 -7.31
C SER A 221 17.44 -5.52 -6.91
N PHE A 222 16.16 -5.83 -6.92
CA PHE A 222 15.57 -7.14 -6.68
C PHE A 222 14.95 -7.63 -8.00
N PRO A 223 15.68 -8.34 -8.87
CA PRO A 223 15.22 -8.66 -10.22
C PRO A 223 13.84 -9.34 -10.24
N GLN A 224 13.02 -8.99 -11.24
CA GLN A 224 11.69 -9.56 -11.46
C GLN A 224 10.78 -9.43 -10.23
N SER A 225 10.83 -8.28 -9.57
CA SER A 225 9.98 -8.02 -8.41
C SER A 225 9.39 -6.62 -8.39
N GLU A 226 8.34 -6.47 -7.58
CA GLU A 226 7.63 -5.21 -7.35
C GLU A 226 7.38 -5.00 -5.85
N SER A 227 7.11 -3.76 -5.44
CA SER A 227 6.79 -3.41 -4.06
C SER A 227 5.68 -2.37 -3.98
N TYR A 228 4.70 -2.60 -3.09
CA TYR A 228 3.71 -1.60 -2.65
C TYR A 228 4.05 -1.01 -1.29
N SER A 229 5.22 -1.34 -0.74
CA SER A 229 5.61 -0.98 0.62
C SER A 229 6.56 0.21 0.63
N THR A 230 6.26 1.20 1.45
CA THR A 230 7.21 2.25 1.83
C THR A 230 8.31 1.63 2.71
N PRO A 231 9.58 1.99 2.52
CA PRO A 231 10.67 1.50 3.37
C PRO A 231 10.52 1.97 4.83
N ALA A 232 10.92 1.13 5.77
CA ALA A 232 11.15 1.56 7.16
C ALA A 232 12.64 1.85 7.34
N VAL A 233 12.95 2.86 8.16
CA VAL A 233 14.32 3.27 8.45
C VAL A 233 14.60 3.14 9.95
N GLY A 234 15.80 2.69 10.29
CA GLY A 234 16.20 2.38 11.67
C GLY A 234 17.67 2.01 11.77
N TYR A 235 18.31 2.26 12.90
CA TYR A 235 19.68 1.79 13.12
C TYR A 235 19.68 0.29 13.37
N PHE A 236 20.04 -0.50 12.35
CA PHE A 236 20.06 -1.96 12.44
C PHE A 236 21.42 -2.46 12.88
N ASP A 237 22.50 -1.90 12.36
CA ASP A 237 23.86 -2.31 12.69
C ASP A 237 24.64 -1.28 13.52
N GLY A 238 25.90 -1.61 13.83
CA GLY A 238 26.70 -0.82 14.78
C GLY A 238 27.22 0.51 14.26
N ASP A 239 26.86 0.92 13.05
CA ASP A 239 27.28 2.18 12.45
C ASP A 239 26.33 3.35 12.76
N ASP A 240 26.68 4.55 12.30
CA ASP A 240 25.93 5.78 12.57
C ASP A 240 25.03 6.20 11.38
N THR A 241 24.83 5.33 10.38
CA THR A 241 23.98 5.54 9.20
C THR A 241 22.70 4.72 9.33
N PRO A 242 21.49 5.32 9.23
CA PRO A 242 20.24 4.58 9.34
C PRO A 242 20.05 3.56 8.21
N ASP A 243 19.71 2.32 8.56
CA ASP A 243 19.47 1.22 7.64
C ASP A 243 18.01 1.14 7.19
N VAL A 244 17.75 0.38 6.13
CA VAL A 244 16.48 0.42 5.40
C VAL A 244 15.87 -0.97 5.28
N MET A 245 14.76 -1.24 5.96
CA MET A 245 13.98 -2.46 5.74
C MET A 245 13.02 -2.31 4.55
N VAL A 246 13.07 -3.28 3.65
CA VAL A 246 12.25 -3.33 2.43
C VAL A 246 11.65 -4.72 2.22
N THR A 247 10.48 -4.76 1.58
CA THR A 247 9.81 -5.98 1.14
C THR A 247 9.55 -5.89 -0.35
N TYR A 248 9.92 -6.94 -1.09
CA TYR A 248 9.72 -7.06 -2.53
C TYR A 248 9.07 -8.38 -2.89
N GLN A 249 8.29 -8.40 -3.96
CA GLN A 249 7.52 -9.56 -4.38
C GLN A 249 7.95 -10.00 -5.75
N THR A 250 8.55 -11.19 -5.84
CA THR A 250 9.05 -11.73 -7.10
C THR A 250 7.93 -12.40 -7.88
N GLY A 251 7.80 -12.07 -9.15
CA GLY A 251 6.79 -12.61 -10.05
C GLY A 251 6.82 -11.97 -11.43
N PRO A 252 5.88 -12.34 -12.32
CA PRO A 252 5.69 -11.65 -13.60
C PRO A 252 5.23 -10.20 -13.48
N GLY A 253 4.81 -9.77 -12.28
CA GLY A 253 4.27 -8.45 -11.99
C GLY A 253 2.80 -8.52 -11.59
N PHE A 254 2.25 -7.38 -11.17
CA PHE A 254 0.88 -7.28 -10.69
C PHE A 254 -0.12 -7.93 -11.67
N PRO A 255 -1.06 -8.77 -11.18
CA PRO A 255 -1.34 -9.09 -9.77
C PRO A 255 -0.71 -10.41 -9.27
N VAL A 256 0.26 -11.00 -9.98
CA VAL A 256 0.76 -12.35 -9.70
C VAL A 256 2.18 -12.33 -9.16
N TYR A 257 2.35 -12.81 -7.92
CA TYR A 257 3.65 -12.96 -7.27
C TYR A 257 3.86 -14.39 -6.76
N PHE A 258 5.06 -14.91 -6.91
CA PHE A 258 5.44 -16.26 -6.51
C PHE A 258 5.87 -16.34 -5.05
N TYR A 259 6.53 -15.30 -4.55
CA TYR A 259 6.95 -15.17 -3.15
C TYR A 259 7.28 -13.71 -2.83
N SER A 260 7.26 -13.38 -1.54
CA SER A 260 7.82 -12.15 -1.00
C SER A 260 9.21 -12.39 -0.42
N GLN A 261 10.02 -11.34 -0.41
CA GLN A 261 11.31 -11.31 0.26
C GLN A 261 11.45 -10.00 1.03
N THR A 262 11.77 -10.10 2.31
CA THR A 262 12.04 -8.96 3.20
C THR A 262 13.51 -8.99 3.62
N THR A 263 14.17 -7.84 3.57
CA THR A 263 15.57 -7.68 4.00
C THR A 263 15.82 -6.30 4.58
N VAL A 264 16.94 -6.16 5.28
CA VAL A 264 17.50 -4.86 5.66
C VAL A 264 18.66 -4.54 4.73
N LEU A 265 18.69 -3.31 4.20
CA LEU A 265 19.76 -2.76 3.38
C LEU A 265 20.56 -1.75 4.22
N ASP A 266 21.88 -1.85 4.13
CA ASP A 266 22.84 -0.90 4.68
C ASP A 266 22.55 0.50 4.13
N GLY A 267 22.34 1.46 5.02
CA GLY A 267 21.93 2.83 4.66
C GLY A 267 22.97 3.59 3.83
N ARG A 268 24.24 3.22 3.92
CA ARG A 268 25.35 3.90 3.22
C ARG A 268 25.59 3.33 1.83
N THR A 269 25.40 2.03 1.65
CA THR A 269 25.83 1.28 0.46
C THR A 269 24.69 0.60 -0.30
N GLY A 270 23.52 0.46 0.32
CA GLY A 270 22.40 -0.31 -0.22
C GLY A 270 22.64 -1.82 -0.28
N ARG A 271 23.64 -2.34 0.44
CA ARG A 271 23.93 -3.78 0.46
C ARG A 271 23.08 -4.50 1.51
N PRO A 272 22.64 -5.75 1.27
CA PRO A 272 21.86 -6.49 2.27
C PRO A 272 22.70 -6.78 3.52
N LEU A 273 22.16 -6.47 4.71
CA LEU A 273 22.75 -6.80 6.00
C LEU A 273 22.38 -8.21 6.49
N LEU A 274 21.23 -8.73 6.06
CA LEU A 274 20.84 -10.11 6.36
C LEU A 274 21.58 -11.08 5.43
N ALA A 275 22.17 -12.14 6.00
CA ALA A 275 22.84 -13.19 5.22
C ALA A 275 21.91 -13.87 4.20
N ARG A 276 20.61 -13.95 4.52
CA ARG A 276 19.55 -14.39 3.61
C ARG A 276 18.30 -13.54 3.85
N PRO A 277 17.60 -13.12 2.79
CA PRO A 277 16.32 -12.45 2.95
C PRO A 277 15.28 -13.41 3.53
N LEU A 278 14.36 -12.87 4.30
CA LEU A 278 13.20 -13.56 4.83
C LEU A 278 12.21 -13.78 3.70
N ARG A 279 11.91 -15.02 3.35
CA ARG A 279 11.02 -15.36 2.23
C ARG A 279 9.71 -15.94 2.73
N ALA A 280 8.63 -15.60 2.03
CA ALA A 280 7.31 -16.15 2.31
C ALA A 280 6.56 -16.43 1.01
N ALA A 281 5.76 -17.50 0.96
CA ALA A 281 5.05 -17.89 -0.26
C ALA A 281 3.93 -16.91 -0.66
N VAL A 282 3.48 -16.06 0.28
CA VAL A 282 2.43 -15.07 0.07
C VAL A 282 3.02 -13.66 0.12
N GLY A 283 2.59 -12.82 -0.81
CA GLY A 283 2.94 -11.41 -0.84
C GLY A 283 2.29 -10.63 0.29
N THR A 284 3.07 -9.93 1.11
CA THR A 284 2.59 -8.93 2.06
C THR A 284 2.80 -7.53 1.47
N GLN A 285 1.81 -6.65 1.60
CA GLN A 285 1.86 -5.27 1.07
C GLN A 285 2.01 -4.23 2.18
N ALA A 286 1.76 -4.60 3.44
CA ALA A 286 1.92 -3.71 4.56
C ALA A 286 3.37 -3.22 4.66
N SER A 287 3.53 -1.90 4.83
CA SER A 287 4.87 -1.35 5.02
C SER A 287 5.41 -1.75 6.40
N PRO A 288 6.72 -1.97 6.54
CA PRO A 288 7.33 -2.14 7.86
C PRO A 288 7.29 -0.83 8.67
N LEU A 289 7.54 -0.94 9.98
CA LEU A 289 7.76 0.17 10.90
C LEU A 289 9.07 -0.01 11.64
N ALA A 290 9.58 1.04 12.28
CA ALA A 290 10.72 0.98 13.17
C ALA A 290 10.37 1.52 14.57
N VAL A 291 10.98 0.93 15.60
CA VAL A 291 10.93 1.39 16.99
C VAL A 291 12.35 1.65 17.45
N SER A 292 12.59 2.86 17.93
CA SER A 292 13.89 3.31 18.41
C SER A 292 14.20 2.75 19.80
N LEU A 293 15.41 2.19 19.96
CA LEU A 293 15.96 1.68 21.22
C LEU A 293 17.23 2.44 21.62
N GLU A 294 17.58 2.38 22.89
CA GLU A 294 18.87 2.83 23.41
C GLU A 294 20.00 1.88 22.98
N GLY A 295 21.12 2.48 22.57
CA GLY A 295 22.32 1.80 22.12
C GLY A 295 22.39 1.66 20.61
N ARG A 296 23.61 1.65 20.08
CA ARG A 296 23.89 1.58 18.64
C ARG A 296 23.37 0.27 18.01
N GLY A 297 22.70 0.40 16.86
CA GLY A 297 22.25 -0.73 16.05
C GLY A 297 21.15 -1.60 16.67
N ARG A 298 20.32 -1.03 17.54
CA ARG A 298 19.36 -1.81 18.33
C ARG A 298 17.92 -1.59 17.93
N ASP A 299 17.65 -0.74 16.95
CA ASP A 299 16.27 -0.46 16.57
C ASP A 299 15.55 -1.74 16.12
N LEU A 300 14.26 -1.80 16.42
CA LEU A 300 13.40 -2.91 16.06
C LEU A 300 12.63 -2.55 14.81
N PHE A 301 12.75 -3.36 13.77
CA PHE A 301 11.86 -3.34 12.63
C PHE A 301 10.67 -4.26 12.86
N LEU A 302 9.47 -3.71 12.71
CA LEU A 302 8.21 -4.45 12.74
C LEU A 302 7.77 -4.72 11.30
N TYR A 303 7.59 -5.98 10.94
CA TYR A 303 7.22 -6.35 9.57
C TYR A 303 6.27 -7.55 9.51
N TRP A 304 5.39 -7.53 8.50
CA TRP A 304 4.43 -8.59 8.26
C TRP A 304 4.99 -9.67 7.35
N LEU A 305 4.75 -10.92 7.72
CA LEU A 305 5.08 -12.10 6.94
C LEU A 305 3.84 -13.00 6.84
N SER A 306 3.46 -13.34 5.61
CA SER A 306 2.37 -14.27 5.33
C SER A 306 2.91 -15.47 4.57
N ASP A 307 2.68 -16.66 5.10
CA ASP A 307 3.18 -17.89 4.51
C ASP A 307 2.18 -19.04 4.70
N CYS A 308 2.54 -20.20 4.15
CA CYS A 308 1.79 -21.43 4.34
C CYS A 308 2.45 -22.29 5.44
N HIS A 309 1.67 -23.11 6.14
CA HIS A 309 2.20 -23.92 7.26
C HIS A 309 3.25 -24.95 6.84
N GLY A 310 3.07 -25.57 5.68
CA GLY A 310 3.99 -26.51 5.09
C GLY A 310 5.21 -25.81 4.49
N THR A 311 6.32 -26.54 4.39
CA THR A 311 7.52 -26.04 3.73
C THR A 311 7.39 -26.20 2.22
N HIS A 312 7.17 -25.09 1.51
CA HIS A 312 6.97 -25.09 0.07
C HIS A 312 8.09 -24.36 -0.67
N ARG A 313 8.43 -24.86 -1.86
CA ARG A 313 9.32 -24.13 -2.77
C ARG A 313 8.49 -23.08 -3.51
N PRO A 314 8.99 -21.84 -3.64
CA PRO A 314 8.26 -20.77 -4.32
C PRO A 314 8.36 -20.94 -5.85
N LEU A 315 7.64 -21.93 -6.37
CA LEU A 315 7.61 -22.23 -7.80
C LEU A 315 6.70 -21.25 -8.56
N PRO A 316 7.05 -20.90 -9.81
CA PRO A 316 6.17 -20.14 -10.69
C PRO A 316 4.80 -20.81 -10.85
N PHE A 317 3.74 -20.00 -10.78
CA PHE A 317 2.38 -20.43 -11.09
C PHE A 317 1.67 -19.39 -11.99
N ARG A 318 0.46 -19.70 -12.42
CA ARG A 318 -0.37 -18.96 -13.40
C ARG A 318 -1.82 -19.36 -13.11
N PHE A 319 -2.71 -18.38 -13.18
CA PHE A 319 -4.15 -18.62 -13.10
C PHE A 319 -4.67 -19.16 -14.42
N ALA A 320 -5.83 -19.83 -14.37
CA ALA A 320 -6.56 -20.23 -15.56
C ALA A 320 -7.00 -18.99 -16.37
N GLN A 321 -7.06 -19.16 -17.69
CA GLN A 321 -7.47 -18.09 -18.60
C GLN A 321 -8.88 -17.59 -18.23
N GLY A 322 -9.11 -16.28 -18.37
CA GLY A 322 -10.38 -15.64 -18.02
C GLY A 322 -10.53 -15.21 -16.56
N THR A 323 -9.63 -15.63 -15.67
CA THR A 323 -9.60 -15.16 -14.26
C THR A 323 -9.28 -13.67 -14.22
N SER A 324 -10.20 -12.83 -13.73
CA SER A 324 -9.99 -11.38 -13.69
C SER A 324 -8.91 -10.99 -12.69
N VAL A 325 -8.30 -9.81 -12.88
CA VAL A 325 -7.30 -9.25 -11.94
C VAL A 325 -7.84 -9.24 -10.51
N PHE A 326 -9.11 -8.85 -10.33
CA PHE A 326 -9.79 -8.86 -9.03
C PHE A 326 -9.91 -10.25 -8.41
N GLN A 327 -10.17 -11.28 -9.21
CA GLN A 327 -10.20 -12.66 -8.73
C GLN A 327 -8.79 -13.12 -8.35
N GLN A 328 -7.80 -12.90 -9.22
CA GLN A 328 -6.41 -13.27 -8.95
C GLN A 328 -5.89 -12.60 -7.67
N SER A 329 -6.15 -11.29 -7.55
CA SER A 329 -5.78 -10.49 -6.41
C SER A 329 -6.62 -10.78 -5.18
N ARG A 330 -7.54 -11.75 -5.14
CA ARG A 330 -8.30 -12.16 -3.94
C ARG A 330 -8.23 -13.67 -3.70
N ALA A 331 -7.35 -14.37 -4.40
CA ALA A 331 -7.18 -15.80 -4.24
C ALA A 331 -6.50 -16.16 -2.90
N ASP A 332 -6.84 -17.32 -2.36
CA ASP A 332 -6.07 -17.97 -1.29
C ASP A 332 -4.87 -18.70 -1.91
N PHE A 333 -3.70 -18.07 -1.90
CA PHE A 333 -2.52 -18.61 -2.56
C PHE A 333 -2.02 -19.93 -1.96
N CYS A 334 -2.15 -20.13 -0.64
CA CYS A 334 -1.69 -21.36 0.00
C CYS A 334 -2.58 -22.55 -0.36
N ARG A 335 -3.90 -22.36 -0.30
CA ARG A 335 -4.85 -23.39 -0.71
C ARG A 335 -4.74 -23.68 -2.21
N LEU A 336 -4.64 -22.64 -3.02
CA LEU A 336 -4.57 -22.73 -4.48
C LEU A 336 -3.30 -23.46 -4.97
N ARG A 337 -2.14 -23.15 -4.38
CA ARG A 337 -0.85 -23.66 -4.86
C ARG A 337 -0.43 -24.95 -4.17
N PHE A 338 -0.78 -25.11 -2.89
CA PHE A 338 -0.21 -26.14 -2.04
C PHE A 338 -1.23 -26.97 -1.28
N LYS A 339 -2.54 -26.66 -1.40
CA LYS A 339 -3.61 -27.26 -0.59
C LYS A 339 -3.35 -27.13 0.91
N ASP A 340 -2.81 -25.98 1.29
CA ASP A 340 -2.32 -25.70 2.63
C ASP A 340 -3.00 -24.46 3.21
N ALA A 341 -2.99 -24.34 4.54
CA ALA A 341 -3.51 -23.17 5.23
C ALA A 341 -2.50 -22.01 5.22
N LEU A 342 -3.03 -20.80 5.11
CA LEU A 342 -2.30 -19.54 5.17
C LEU A 342 -2.31 -19.01 6.60
N PHE A 343 -1.15 -18.56 7.09
CA PHE A 343 -1.04 -17.75 8.29
C PHE A 343 -0.46 -16.37 7.96
N THR A 344 -0.66 -15.41 8.85
CA THR A 344 -0.05 -14.08 8.81
C THR A 344 0.46 -13.68 10.17
N ARG A 345 1.72 -13.27 10.24
CA ARG A 345 2.43 -12.95 11.48
C ARG A 345 3.10 -11.59 11.40
N LEU A 346 3.14 -10.89 12.52
CA LEU A 346 3.94 -9.68 12.71
C LEU A 346 5.15 -10.03 13.55
N TYR A 347 6.34 -9.71 13.07
CA TYR A 347 7.60 -9.94 13.77
C TYR A 347 8.31 -8.63 14.11
N ALA A 348 9.07 -8.64 15.20
CA ALA A 348 10.00 -7.59 15.60
C ALA A 348 11.45 -8.09 15.41
N LEU A 349 12.14 -7.56 14.41
CA LEU A 349 13.51 -7.91 14.06
C LEU A 349 14.48 -6.81 14.45
N SER A 350 15.57 -7.18 15.13
CA SER A 350 16.74 -6.34 15.38
C SER A 350 17.99 -7.18 15.08
N SER A 351 19.16 -6.55 14.99
CA SER A 351 20.44 -7.25 14.81
C SER A 351 20.71 -8.32 15.88
N VAL A 352 20.11 -8.18 17.07
CA VAL A 352 20.30 -9.11 18.20
C VAL A 352 19.28 -10.25 18.26
N THR A 353 18.12 -10.16 17.59
CA THR A 353 17.03 -11.13 17.77
C THR A 353 17.10 -12.33 16.82
N HIS A 354 18.03 -12.35 15.86
CA HIS A 354 18.14 -13.31 14.75
C HIS A 354 16.86 -13.42 13.90
N PRO A 355 16.94 -13.52 12.55
CA PRO A 355 15.74 -13.69 11.72
C PRO A 355 14.95 -14.96 12.09
N PRO A 356 13.59 -14.93 12.15
CA PRO A 356 12.70 -13.83 11.76
C PRO A 356 12.47 -12.75 12.84
N GLY A 357 13.05 -12.90 14.02
CA GLY A 357 12.85 -12.01 15.16
C GLY A 357 11.79 -12.51 16.13
N ILE A 358 11.26 -11.61 16.96
CA ILE A 358 10.31 -11.92 18.02
C ILE A 358 8.88 -11.84 17.47
N LEU A 359 8.06 -12.85 17.72
CA LEU A 359 6.65 -12.88 17.31
C LEU A 359 5.82 -11.87 18.13
N VAL A 360 5.13 -10.95 17.45
CA VAL A 360 4.25 -9.93 18.05
C VAL A 360 2.78 -10.27 17.89
N TYR A 361 2.41 -10.85 16.74
CA TYR A 361 1.04 -11.25 16.41
C TYR A 361 1.07 -12.51 15.53
N ASP A 362 0.11 -13.40 15.74
CA ASP A 362 -0.15 -14.59 14.93
C ASP A 362 -1.65 -14.71 14.62
N SER A 363 -2.00 -14.80 13.33
CA SER A 363 -3.38 -14.97 12.88
C SER A 363 -4.03 -16.25 13.40
N ASP A 364 -3.25 -17.31 13.60
CA ASP A 364 -3.80 -18.59 14.06
C ASP A 364 -4.25 -18.49 15.52
N ASP A 365 -3.42 -17.88 16.37
CA ASP A 365 -3.72 -17.65 17.79
C ASP A 365 -4.89 -16.68 17.99
N LYS A 366 -5.15 -15.80 17.02
CA LYS A 366 -6.19 -14.76 17.10
C LYS A 366 -7.46 -15.11 16.35
N ARG A 367 -7.49 -16.20 15.60
CA ARG A 367 -8.63 -16.58 14.78
C ARG A 367 -9.93 -16.65 15.58
N ASP A 368 -9.96 -17.37 16.69
CA ASP A 368 -11.19 -17.53 17.48
C ASP A 368 -11.71 -16.18 18.01
N LEU A 369 -10.81 -15.28 18.41
CA LEU A 369 -11.17 -13.93 18.84
C LEU A 369 -11.75 -13.10 17.69
N GLU A 370 -11.11 -13.14 16.52
CA GLU A 370 -11.52 -12.34 15.36
C GLU A 370 -12.80 -12.87 14.69
N TYR A 371 -13.19 -14.12 14.97
CA TYR A 371 -14.46 -14.72 14.56
C TYR A 371 -15.52 -14.77 15.68
N ALA A 372 -15.18 -14.31 16.89
CA ALA A 372 -16.12 -14.29 18.00
C ALA A 372 -17.12 -13.13 17.88
N GLY A 373 -18.39 -13.39 18.23
CA GLY A 373 -19.39 -12.34 18.39
C GLY A 373 -19.76 -11.61 17.09
N LEU A 374 -19.71 -12.29 15.94
CA LEU A 374 -20.02 -11.70 14.65
C LEU A 374 -21.41 -11.05 14.66
N PRO A 375 -21.52 -9.76 14.27
CA PRO A 375 -22.81 -9.10 14.12
C PRO A 375 -23.68 -9.83 13.10
N ASN A 376 -24.99 -9.84 13.29
CA ASN A 376 -25.92 -10.30 12.27
C ASN A 376 -25.97 -9.26 11.14
N PHE A 377 -25.07 -9.38 10.17
CA PHE A 377 -24.93 -8.43 9.06
C PHE A 377 -26.18 -8.37 8.20
N THR A 378 -26.93 -9.46 8.05
CA THR A 378 -28.24 -9.49 7.38
C THR A 378 -29.24 -8.58 8.08
N ALA A 379 -29.34 -8.66 9.41
CA ALA A 379 -30.23 -7.80 10.19
C ALA A 379 -29.79 -6.32 10.15
N ILE A 380 -28.48 -6.05 10.15
CA ILE A 380 -27.94 -4.69 10.02
C ILE A 380 -28.26 -4.11 8.63
N GLY A 381 -28.05 -4.88 7.57
CA GLY A 381 -28.35 -4.47 6.20
C GLY A 381 -29.83 -4.20 5.99
N ALA A 382 -30.71 -5.06 6.53
CA ALA A 382 -32.16 -4.85 6.49
C ALA A 382 -32.56 -3.54 7.18
N ARG A 383 -32.06 -3.28 8.40
CA ARG A 383 -32.34 -2.04 9.13
C ARG A 383 -31.85 -0.80 8.38
N PHE A 384 -30.66 -0.87 7.77
CA PHE A 384 -30.14 0.25 6.97
C PHE A 384 -31.09 0.61 5.82
N LEU A 385 -31.59 -0.40 5.10
CA LEU A 385 -32.53 -0.19 3.98
C LEU A 385 -33.89 0.37 4.46
N GLU A 386 -34.34 -0.04 5.64
CA GLU A 386 -35.55 0.53 6.28
C GLU A 386 -35.36 2.01 6.64
N GLU A 387 -34.21 2.37 7.21
CA GLU A 387 -33.87 3.74 7.62
C GLU A 387 -33.56 4.66 6.41
N HIS A 388 -33.19 4.06 5.26
CA HIS A 388 -32.80 4.78 4.05
C HIS A 388 -33.63 4.32 2.83
N PRO A 389 -34.96 4.56 2.81
CA PRO A 389 -35.86 4.07 1.75
C PRO A 389 -35.59 4.64 0.35
N GLY A 390 -34.77 5.71 0.26
CA GLY A 390 -34.26 6.25 -1.00
C GLY A 390 -33.06 5.47 -1.57
N PHE A 391 -32.45 4.58 -0.80
CA PHE A 391 -31.34 3.73 -1.23
C PHE A 391 -31.89 2.55 -2.04
N ARG A 392 -32.16 2.76 -3.33
CA ARG A 392 -32.65 1.70 -4.22
C ARG A 392 -31.47 0.89 -4.75
N SER A 393 -31.57 -0.43 -4.64
CA SER A 393 -30.64 -1.41 -5.24
C SER A 393 -30.38 -1.23 -6.75
N GLY A 394 -31.12 -0.36 -7.44
CA GLY A 394 -30.95 -0.02 -8.86
C GLY A 394 -30.07 1.20 -9.15
N ASP A 395 -29.68 1.99 -8.14
CA ASP A 395 -28.77 3.14 -8.32
C ASP A 395 -27.28 2.77 -8.16
N ILE A 396 -27.01 1.52 -7.76
CA ILE A 396 -25.73 0.86 -7.98
C ILE A 396 -25.75 0.40 -9.44
N PRO A 397 -24.80 0.78 -10.31
CA PRO A 397 -24.73 0.18 -11.63
C PRO A 397 -24.57 -1.33 -11.42
N LEU A 398 -25.66 -2.07 -11.64
CA LEU A 398 -25.67 -3.50 -11.72
C LEU A 398 -24.67 -3.85 -12.83
N ARG A 399 -23.43 -4.15 -12.42
CA ARG A 399 -22.44 -4.80 -13.28
C ARG A 399 -23.06 -6.12 -13.70
N ARG A 400 -23.76 -6.10 -14.82
CA ARG A 400 -24.18 -7.32 -15.52
C ARG A 400 -22.90 -7.99 -15.98
N ARG A 401 -22.51 -9.01 -15.21
CA ARG A 401 -21.58 -10.12 -15.48
C ARG A 401 -20.34 -10.14 -14.59
N ARG A 402 -20.10 -11.37 -14.12
CA ARG A 402 -19.02 -11.90 -13.28
C ARG A 402 -19.24 -11.65 -11.79
N HIS A 403 -19.66 -12.68 -11.06
CA HIS A 403 -18.91 -13.14 -9.91
C HIS A 403 -19.16 -14.63 -9.71
N VAL A 404 -18.08 -15.39 -9.86
CA VAL A 404 -18.01 -16.84 -9.62
C VAL A 404 -18.02 -17.06 -8.11
N GLY A 405 -19.06 -17.70 -7.57
CA GLY A 405 -19.12 -18.12 -6.18
C GLY A 405 -18.32 -19.40 -5.92
N PRO A 406 -17.68 -19.55 -4.75
CA PRO A 406 -17.36 -20.86 -4.21
C PRO A 406 -17.89 -21.08 -2.78
N HIS A 407 -18.08 -22.35 -2.44
CA HIS A 407 -18.48 -22.89 -1.12
C HIS A 407 -17.46 -22.66 0.00
N ASP A 408 -17.97 -22.64 1.24
CA ASP A 408 -17.47 -23.03 2.58
C ASP A 408 -15.99 -22.83 2.96
N GLY A 409 -15.24 -22.04 2.21
CA GLY A 409 -13.88 -21.65 2.56
C GLY A 409 -13.90 -20.66 3.72
N GLY A 410 -13.21 -20.99 4.81
CA GLY A 410 -12.89 -19.99 5.83
C GLY A 410 -12.22 -18.75 5.20
N GLY A 411 -12.39 -17.59 5.83
CA GLY A 411 -11.77 -16.36 5.34
C GLY A 411 -10.25 -16.44 5.35
N VAL A 412 -9.60 -15.63 4.51
CA VAL A 412 -8.15 -15.42 4.53
C VAL A 412 -7.84 -14.02 5.06
N GLN A 413 -6.79 -13.91 5.86
CA GLN A 413 -6.35 -12.62 6.39
C GLN A 413 -5.48 -11.90 5.36
N ARG A 414 -5.62 -10.57 5.28
CA ARG A 414 -4.68 -9.72 4.56
C ARG A 414 -4.23 -8.55 5.39
N THR A 415 -2.95 -8.27 5.32
CA THR A 415 -2.31 -7.14 5.98
C THR A 415 -1.84 -6.15 4.92
N ILE A 416 -2.63 -5.10 4.78
CA ILE A 416 -2.29 -3.91 3.97
C ILE A 416 -2.03 -2.69 4.87
N SER A 417 -2.40 -2.77 6.15
CA SER A 417 -2.15 -1.69 7.11
C SER A 417 -0.75 -1.82 7.70
N THR A 418 0.03 -0.74 7.57
CA THR A 418 1.35 -0.57 8.20
C THR A 418 1.27 -0.59 9.73
N GLY A 419 0.15 -0.12 10.30
CA GLY A 419 0.03 0.19 11.73
C GLY A 419 0.65 1.54 12.09
N THR A 420 0.60 1.91 13.37
CA THR A 420 1.21 3.13 13.92
C THR A 420 1.65 2.94 15.38
N LEU A 421 2.65 3.69 15.81
CA LEU A 421 3.07 3.76 17.20
C LEU A 421 2.19 4.75 17.97
N LEU A 422 1.97 4.46 19.25
CA LEU A 422 1.17 5.24 20.18
C LEU A 422 1.87 5.33 21.55
N PRO A 423 1.59 6.39 22.34
CA PRO A 423 2.05 6.45 23.72
C PRO A 423 1.43 5.30 24.54
N SER A 424 2.22 4.72 25.44
CA SER A 424 1.74 3.62 26.29
C SER A 424 0.72 4.10 27.34
N LEU A 425 -0.37 3.34 27.52
CA LEU A 425 -1.37 3.63 28.58
C LEU A 425 -0.93 3.18 29.99
N GLY A 426 -1.07 4.02 31.00
CA GLY A 426 -0.83 3.64 32.40
C GLY A 426 0.63 3.77 32.88
N PRO A 427 0.96 3.23 34.07
CA PRO A 427 2.28 3.41 34.68
C PRO A 427 3.39 2.67 33.90
N HIS A 428 4.62 3.17 33.97
CA HIS A 428 5.83 2.67 33.29
C HIS A 428 5.92 2.91 31.77
N SER A 429 5.32 3.99 31.26
CA SER A 429 5.40 4.40 29.84
C SER A 429 6.79 4.83 29.35
N ALA A 430 7.78 4.96 30.26
CA ALA A 430 9.13 5.41 29.90
C ALA A 430 9.91 4.39 29.04
N HIS A 431 9.58 3.11 29.15
CA HIS A 431 10.28 2.00 28.50
C HIS A 431 9.32 1.13 27.67
N SER A 432 8.26 1.74 27.15
CA SER A 432 7.27 1.06 26.34
C SER A 432 6.63 1.97 25.31
N VAL A 433 6.28 1.38 24.18
CA VAL A 433 5.46 1.99 23.13
C VAL A 433 4.30 1.06 22.84
N ASP A 434 3.11 1.61 22.60
CA ASP A 434 2.00 0.81 22.12
C ASP A 434 2.03 0.80 20.58
N LEU A 435 1.83 -0.35 19.98
CA LEU A 435 1.63 -0.51 18.54
C LEU A 435 0.15 -0.71 18.28
N ALA A 436 -0.44 0.13 17.42
CA ALA A 436 -1.79 -0.06 16.93
C ALA A 436 -1.81 -0.50 15.47
N PHE A 437 -2.57 -1.54 15.17
CA PHE A 437 -2.75 -2.04 13.80
C PHE A 437 -4.12 -2.70 13.65
N ALA A 438 -4.58 -2.82 12.41
CA ALA A 438 -5.83 -3.49 12.09
C ALA A 438 -5.57 -4.76 11.28
N THR A 439 -6.30 -5.81 11.61
CA THR A 439 -6.42 -7.02 10.80
C THR A 439 -7.85 -7.16 10.29
N PHE A 440 -8.02 -7.81 9.16
CA PHE A 440 -9.35 -8.14 8.65
C PHE A 440 -9.30 -9.42 7.83
N TRP A 441 -10.45 -10.09 7.78
CA TRP A 441 -10.66 -11.30 7.01
C TRP A 441 -11.53 -10.98 5.81
N PHE A 442 -11.26 -11.64 4.70
CA PHE A 442 -12.16 -11.63 3.56
C PHE A 442 -12.30 -13.03 3.01
N HIS A 443 -13.44 -13.28 2.37
CA HIS A 443 -13.65 -14.56 1.71
C HIS A 443 -12.82 -14.61 0.41
N PRO A 444 -12.00 -15.64 0.20
CA PRO A 444 -11.19 -15.74 -1.01
C PRO A 444 -12.06 -15.90 -2.25
N SER A 445 -11.56 -15.46 -3.40
CA SER A 445 -12.19 -15.68 -4.70
C SER A 445 -12.06 -17.15 -5.12
N SER A 446 -12.96 -17.58 -6.00
CA SER A 446 -12.98 -18.89 -6.69
C SER A 446 -11.92 -19.03 -7.79
N ALA A 447 -10.80 -18.32 -7.70
CA ALA A 447 -9.76 -18.37 -8.72
C ALA A 447 -9.17 -19.80 -8.84
N ARG A 448 -8.87 -20.23 -10.07
CA ARG A 448 -8.27 -21.54 -10.36
C ARG A 448 -6.83 -21.36 -10.82
N ALA A 449 -5.89 -22.07 -10.20
CA ALA A 449 -4.52 -22.19 -10.72
C ALA A 449 -4.43 -23.31 -11.74
N LEU A 450 -3.60 -23.11 -12.76
CA LEU A 450 -3.24 -24.16 -13.71
C LEU A 450 -2.35 -25.20 -13.03
N SER A 451 -2.74 -26.46 -13.12
CA SER A 451 -1.93 -27.60 -12.69
C SER A 451 -0.63 -27.71 -13.52
N PRO A 452 0.40 -28.42 -13.03
CA PRO A 452 1.63 -28.64 -13.79
C PRO A 452 1.40 -29.32 -15.16
N ALA A 453 0.40 -30.20 -15.27
CA ALA A 453 0.07 -30.89 -16.52
C ALA A 453 -0.57 -29.94 -17.54
N GLU A 454 -1.58 -29.17 -17.11
CA GLU A 454 -2.24 -28.16 -17.94
C GLU A 454 -1.22 -27.11 -18.44
N ARG A 455 -0.31 -26.69 -17.57
CA ARG A 455 0.75 -25.73 -17.93
C ARG A 455 1.69 -26.28 -18.99
N ARG A 456 2.17 -27.51 -18.83
CA ARG A 456 3.03 -28.16 -19.85
C ARG A 456 2.32 -28.27 -21.19
N CYS A 457 1.03 -28.59 -21.18
CA CYS A 457 0.22 -28.65 -22.39
C CYS A 457 0.13 -27.26 -23.06
N LEU A 458 -0.20 -26.22 -22.30
CA LEU A 458 -0.31 -24.85 -22.82
C LEU A 458 1.04 -24.31 -23.33
N ASP A 459 2.13 -24.55 -22.61
CA ASP A 459 3.48 -24.11 -23.03
C ASP A 459 3.91 -24.85 -24.32
N ALA A 460 3.62 -26.15 -24.45
CA ALA A 460 3.91 -26.93 -25.65
C ALA A 460 3.09 -26.49 -26.88
N LEU A 461 1.86 -26.01 -26.66
CA LEU A 461 1.09 -25.37 -27.73
C LEU A 461 1.67 -24.00 -28.06
N ARG A 462 2.02 -23.15 -27.08
CA ARG A 462 2.64 -21.84 -27.35
C ARG A 462 3.89 -21.90 -28.21
N GLU A 463 4.75 -22.90 -28.02
CA GLU A 463 5.93 -23.12 -28.89
C GLU A 463 5.57 -23.40 -30.35
N GLN A 464 4.31 -23.76 -30.62
CA GLN A 464 3.75 -24.02 -31.94
C GLN A 464 2.90 -22.83 -32.45
N GLU A 465 2.86 -21.70 -31.75
CA GLU A 465 2.03 -20.54 -32.14
C GLU A 465 2.39 -20.06 -33.56
N ASP A 466 3.67 -20.09 -33.94
CA ASP A 466 4.13 -19.69 -35.28
C ASP A 466 3.47 -20.49 -36.42
N GLN A 467 2.96 -21.68 -36.12
CA GLN A 467 2.22 -22.48 -37.10
C GLN A 467 0.94 -21.79 -37.59
N ARG A 468 0.40 -20.80 -36.86
CA ARG A 468 -0.78 -20.01 -37.31
C ARG A 468 -0.49 -19.10 -38.51
N PHE A 469 0.78 -18.88 -38.82
CA PHE A 469 1.23 -18.11 -39.98
C PHE A 469 1.60 -18.99 -41.18
N LEU A 470 1.60 -20.32 -41.04
CA LEU A 470 1.96 -21.26 -42.11
C LEU A 470 0.72 -21.73 -42.88
N PRO A 471 0.59 -21.46 -44.20
CA PRO A 471 -0.60 -21.80 -44.99
C PRO A 471 -1.00 -23.29 -45.01
N GLN A 472 -0.05 -24.18 -44.69
CA GLN A 472 -0.21 -25.64 -44.67
C GLN A 472 -0.71 -26.14 -43.30
N SER A 473 -0.75 -25.28 -42.28
CA SER A 473 -1.11 -25.65 -40.92
C SER A 473 -2.63 -25.65 -40.71
N PRO A 474 -3.19 -26.60 -39.94
CA PRO A 474 -4.59 -26.53 -39.51
C PRO A 474 -4.88 -25.32 -38.59
N LEU A 475 -3.84 -24.66 -38.08
CA LEU A 475 -3.92 -23.46 -37.25
C LEU A 475 -3.86 -22.16 -38.07
N PHE A 476 -3.71 -22.26 -39.40
CA PHE A 476 -3.50 -21.11 -40.26
C PHE A 476 -4.68 -20.12 -40.24
N GLY A 477 -4.36 -18.85 -40.06
CA GLY A 477 -5.36 -17.77 -40.05
C GLY A 477 -6.06 -17.55 -38.71
N LEU A 478 -5.71 -18.30 -37.66
CA LEU A 478 -6.12 -17.96 -36.30
C LEU A 478 -5.41 -16.70 -35.82
N ASP A 479 -6.18 -15.75 -35.31
CA ASP A 479 -5.63 -14.65 -34.52
C ASP A 479 -5.13 -15.17 -33.16
N HIS A 480 -4.41 -14.32 -32.42
CA HIS A 480 -3.79 -14.71 -31.15
C HIS A 480 -4.83 -15.16 -30.12
N ASP A 481 -5.98 -14.48 -30.06
CA ASP A 481 -7.03 -14.77 -29.08
C ASP A 481 -7.73 -16.11 -29.39
N ALA A 482 -8.02 -16.36 -30.67
CA ALA A 482 -8.58 -17.62 -31.15
C ALA A 482 -7.60 -18.79 -30.95
N TYR A 483 -6.30 -18.55 -31.13
CA TYR A 483 -5.27 -19.53 -30.85
C TYR A 483 -5.17 -19.87 -29.35
N GLU A 484 -5.16 -18.87 -28.48
CA GLU A 484 -5.16 -19.11 -27.04
C GLU A 484 -6.44 -19.81 -26.57
N ALA A 485 -7.61 -19.49 -27.13
CA ALA A 485 -8.88 -20.16 -26.82
C ALA A 485 -8.88 -21.65 -27.23
N LEU A 486 -8.28 -21.97 -28.38
CA LEU A 486 -8.06 -23.35 -28.82
C LEU A 486 -7.14 -24.08 -27.84
N ALA A 487 -6.01 -23.46 -27.47
CA ALA A 487 -5.07 -24.05 -26.52
C ALA A 487 -5.72 -24.31 -25.16
N ALA A 488 -6.56 -23.39 -24.68
CA ALA A 488 -7.32 -23.56 -23.46
C ALA A 488 -8.32 -24.73 -23.55
N SER A 489 -9.07 -24.85 -24.65
CA SER A 489 -10.02 -25.97 -24.81
C SER A 489 -9.35 -27.34 -24.92
N GLN A 490 -8.12 -27.41 -25.47
CA GLN A 490 -7.37 -28.66 -25.55
C GLN A 490 -6.68 -29.05 -24.24
N CYS A 491 -6.20 -28.06 -23.49
CA CYS A 491 -5.35 -28.30 -22.33
C CYS A 491 -6.07 -28.22 -20.98
N LEU A 492 -7.21 -27.55 -20.90
CA LEU A 492 -7.96 -27.36 -19.65
C LEU A 492 -9.16 -28.32 -19.64
N GLY A 493 -9.36 -29.06 -18.54
CA GLY A 493 -10.55 -29.89 -18.37
C GLY A 493 -11.81 -29.05 -18.12
N ASP A 494 -12.98 -29.64 -18.39
CA ASP A 494 -14.33 -29.07 -18.10
C ASP A 494 -14.56 -28.92 -16.59
N GLY A 495 -13.81 -28.02 -15.95
CA GLY A 495 -14.05 -27.57 -14.59
C GLY A 495 -15.18 -26.55 -14.61
N ALA A 496 -16.42 -27.02 -14.65
CA ALA A 496 -17.60 -26.19 -14.49
C ALA A 496 -17.44 -25.33 -13.22
N SER A 497 -17.54 -24.02 -13.37
CA SER A 497 -17.83 -23.15 -12.24
C SER A 497 -19.27 -23.41 -11.83
N GLU A 498 -19.50 -24.14 -10.75
CA GLU A 498 -20.83 -24.19 -10.14
C GLU A 498 -21.19 -22.76 -9.69
N GLU A 499 -22.24 -22.21 -10.30
CA GLU A 499 -22.85 -20.93 -9.91
C GLU A 499 -23.64 -21.14 -8.62
N ASP A 500 -22.93 -21.16 -7.50
CA ASP A 500 -23.57 -21.07 -6.20
C ASP A 500 -23.94 -19.61 -5.90
N SER A 501 -25.18 -19.36 -5.45
CA SER A 501 -25.67 -18.01 -5.19
C SER A 501 -24.83 -17.32 -4.12
N TYR A 502 -24.18 -16.22 -4.50
CA TYR A 502 -23.40 -15.39 -3.58
C TYR A 502 -24.33 -14.56 -2.69
N ASP A 503 -24.49 -14.98 -1.42
CA ASP A 503 -25.01 -14.11 -0.37
C ASP A 503 -23.83 -13.52 0.45
N PRO A 504 -23.54 -12.22 0.32
CA PRO A 504 -22.47 -11.57 1.09
C PRO A 504 -22.79 -11.45 2.60
N PHE A 505 -24.06 -11.58 3.00
CA PHE A 505 -24.51 -11.36 4.37
C PHE A 505 -24.61 -12.65 5.20
N ASP A 506 -24.64 -13.83 4.55
CA ASP A 506 -24.72 -15.15 5.20
C ASP A 506 -23.40 -15.93 5.13
N ARG A 507 -22.27 -15.23 5.23
CA ARG A 507 -20.94 -15.84 5.30
C ARG A 507 -20.28 -15.55 6.64
N PRO A 508 -19.67 -16.54 7.31
CA PRO A 508 -18.85 -16.30 8.50
C PRO A 508 -17.56 -15.58 8.08
N MET A 509 -17.66 -14.27 7.85
CA MET A 509 -16.52 -13.40 7.65
C MET A 509 -16.04 -12.97 9.03
N GLY A 510 -14.75 -13.17 9.34
CA GLY A 510 -14.15 -12.59 10.54
C GLY A 510 -14.33 -11.07 10.57
N GLN A 511 -14.26 -10.47 11.74
CA GLN A 511 -14.43 -9.02 11.88
C GLN A 511 -13.11 -8.28 11.67
N MET A 512 -13.19 -7.03 11.18
CA MET A 512 -12.05 -6.13 11.27
C MET A 512 -11.73 -5.89 12.75
N THR A 513 -10.51 -6.24 13.16
CA THR A 513 -10.09 -6.16 14.56
C THR A 513 -8.93 -5.18 14.68
N VAL A 514 -9.08 -4.20 15.57
CA VAL A 514 -8.04 -3.22 15.86
C VAL A 514 -7.33 -3.62 17.14
N TYR A 515 -6.04 -3.90 17.02
CA TYR A 515 -5.18 -4.24 18.13
C TYR A 515 -4.46 -3.01 18.66
N ARG A 516 -4.23 -2.98 19.97
CA ARG A 516 -3.27 -2.11 20.64
C ARG A 516 -2.37 -3.00 21.49
N VAL A 517 -1.15 -3.25 21.02
CA VAL A 517 -0.19 -4.15 21.64
C VAL A 517 0.90 -3.33 22.30
N ARG A 518 1.15 -3.56 23.59
CA ARG A 518 2.30 -2.94 24.27
C ARG A 518 3.58 -3.67 23.93
N LEU A 519 4.54 -2.94 23.38
CA LEU A 519 5.93 -3.37 23.27
C LEU A 519 6.70 -2.74 24.44
N SER A 520 7.49 -3.54 25.16
CA SER A 520 8.26 -3.04 26.30
C SER A 520 9.62 -3.72 26.40
N CYS A 521 10.66 -2.93 26.64
CA CYS A 521 12.04 -3.39 26.82
C CYS A 521 12.77 -2.34 27.67
N PRO A 522 13.71 -2.71 28.57
CA PRO A 522 14.47 -1.75 29.37
C PRO A 522 15.16 -0.64 28.57
N HIS A 523 15.52 -0.91 27.32
CA HIS A 523 16.19 0.02 26.42
C HIS A 523 15.23 0.72 25.46
N MET A 524 13.92 0.51 25.55
CA MET A 524 12.98 1.14 24.63
C MET A 524 12.87 2.63 24.95
N LEU A 525 12.88 3.46 23.91
CA LEU A 525 12.65 4.90 24.09
C LEU A 525 11.17 5.21 24.28
N PRO A 526 10.84 6.22 25.09
CA PRO A 526 9.46 6.68 25.23
C PRO A 526 8.94 7.23 23.90
N PHE A 527 7.60 7.22 23.74
CA PHE A 527 6.92 7.63 22.51
C PHE A 527 7.37 8.99 21.96
N GLU A 528 7.58 10.00 22.82
CA GLU A 528 8.02 11.35 22.41
C GLU A 528 9.43 11.41 21.81
N ARG A 529 10.18 10.32 21.95
CA ARG A 529 11.51 10.11 21.38
C ARG A 529 11.51 9.05 20.26
N GLN A 530 10.34 8.54 19.87
CA GLN A 530 10.20 7.73 18.67
C GLN A 530 10.16 8.68 17.48
N ARG A 531 11.23 8.67 16.68
CA ARG A 531 11.50 9.68 15.66
C ARG A 531 11.53 9.15 14.24
N TRP A 532 11.56 7.83 14.08
CA TRP A 532 11.49 7.24 12.76
C TRP A 532 10.18 7.61 12.05
N PRO A 533 10.26 7.93 10.75
CA PRO A 533 9.08 8.22 9.99
C PRO A 533 8.25 6.94 9.92
N ALA A 534 7.03 7.00 10.46
CA ALA A 534 5.95 6.13 9.97
C ALA A 534 5.65 6.49 8.50
N TYR A 535 4.68 5.84 7.86
CA TYR A 535 4.23 6.19 6.51
C TYR A 535 4.10 7.73 6.36
N MET A 536 4.99 8.32 5.54
CA MET A 536 5.14 9.78 5.27
C MET A 536 5.62 10.69 6.43
N GLY A 537 6.29 10.16 7.45
CA GLY A 537 6.98 10.98 8.45
C GLY A 537 8.20 11.71 7.86
N ALA A 538 8.61 12.80 8.51
CA ALA A 538 9.73 13.65 8.06
C ALA A 538 10.78 13.95 9.13
N LEU A 539 10.59 13.51 10.39
CA LEU A 539 11.50 13.84 11.48
C LEU A 539 12.76 12.98 11.43
N ALA A 540 12.63 11.66 11.24
CA ALA A 540 13.69 10.67 10.96
C ALA A 540 15.02 10.82 11.71
N ASP A 541 14.98 11.46 12.88
CA ASP A 541 16.08 11.71 13.79
C ASP A 541 16.10 10.60 14.85
N GLY A 542 16.41 9.38 14.42
CA GLY A 542 16.58 8.24 15.31
C GLY A 542 17.59 8.49 16.42
N TYR A 543 17.52 7.72 17.50
CA TYR A 543 18.38 7.91 18.66
C TYR A 543 19.57 6.94 18.63
N ALA A 544 20.69 7.40 18.08
CA ALA A 544 21.98 6.74 18.28
C ALA A 544 22.69 7.38 19.47
N ARG A 545 22.42 6.93 20.71
CA ARG A 545 23.32 7.26 21.83
C ARG A 545 24.30 6.12 22.10
N PRO A 546 25.61 6.42 22.21
CA PRO A 546 26.60 5.47 22.71
C PRO A 546 26.35 5.08 24.17
#